data_AF-A0A968IZF4-F1
#
_entry.id   AF-A0A968IZF4-F1
#
_cell.length_a   1.000
_cell.length_b   1.000
_cell.length_c   1.000
_cell.angle_alpha   90.00
_cell.angle_beta   90.00
_cell.angle_gamma   90.00
#
_symmetry.space_group_name_H-M   'P 1'
#
loop_
_entity.id
_entity.type
_entity.pdbx_description
1 polymer ?
#
loop_
_entity_poly.entity_id
_entity_poly.type
_entity_poly.pdbx_seq_one_letter_code
_entity_poly.pdbx_strand_id
1 'polypeptide(L)'
;MEQDLRVQFGEIEQAPSTYPDKQGRVQVTITNDGNESLTDGSLNLYASNDGELDLDNLNTNDDYIEGTELNSLKGTDELLGTLEGIDLAAGESRTIDIDFAGEVFTNPSVVSPGVYNLGAVIDPNNAVAEIDENNNQAIEPVSPDGTDAVLDWNSVFLNASETQGKLDAANGVQFTEDTVPGEAPPIQARDAAILGIAQYEAINAISAINGGESPYLDDSITPPEGASAEAAAVGAAYQVLTTLFPEQADTFELQRQESLAEINDSEEAESLGFDFGVTVANNILSQRANDGTAEAQIPLDQTNYYENTEAGPPSATLLAGFGDVDPFSITSAEDFRPDGPPEYGSEEFIQDTEEVRALGGRGDTAVTQSLRTADQTEIAEFWSFDRNDSIRPPGQWIDIAQEVALDQGNSLAENARLFAQLNVALADAGIVVWDTKFEFNQQRPYNSIVEDDIAGVTNDPEFEPLLNTPPFPDYISGHSGFAGAAASVLENFFGEDVTFEVASQELPGVTRIFDGNGDQNSFQEAAEEDSVSRVYGGIHLRSSVEDSLATGNDVGQYVAENFLA
;
A
#
# COMPACT_ATOMS: atom_id res chain seq x y z
N MET A 1 -39.78 24.72 12.71
CA MET A 1 -39.76 23.44 11.99
C MET A 1 -38.29 23.20 11.86
N GLU A 2 -37.79 22.44 12.83
CA GLU A 2 -36.37 22.33 13.15
C GLU A 2 -36.15 20.81 13.21
N GLN A 3 -35.59 20.27 12.14
CA GLN A 3 -35.07 18.90 12.06
C GLN A 3 -33.62 18.94 12.53
N ASP A 4 -33.19 17.88 13.19
CA ASP A 4 -31.86 17.73 13.75
C ASP A 4 -31.66 16.22 13.96
N LEU A 5 -30.95 15.60 13.04
CA LEU A 5 -30.59 14.20 13.02
C LEU A 5 -29.20 14.09 13.63
N ARG A 6 -28.95 12.97 14.29
CA ARG A 6 -27.65 12.65 14.82
C ARG A 6 -27.37 11.19 14.58
N VAL A 7 -26.16 10.89 14.17
CA VAL A 7 -25.66 9.51 14.07
C VAL A 7 -24.49 9.30 15.03
N GLN A 8 -24.40 8.10 15.60
CA GLN A 8 -23.33 7.68 16.50
C GLN A 8 -23.10 6.17 16.32
N PHE A 9 -21.84 5.73 16.37
CA PHE A 9 -21.54 4.31 16.51
C PHE A 9 -21.89 3.82 17.92
N GLY A 10 -22.37 2.58 17.98
CA GLY A 10 -22.68 1.83 19.20
C GLY A 10 -21.61 0.79 19.48
N GLU A 11 -22.00 -0.44 19.78
CA GLU A 11 -21.08 -1.57 19.89
C GLU A 11 -20.59 -2.01 18.49
N ILE A 12 -19.27 -2.14 18.34
CA ILE A 12 -18.64 -2.79 17.19
C ILE A 12 -18.30 -4.21 17.66
N GLU A 13 -19.15 -5.18 17.30
CA GLU A 13 -19.00 -6.57 17.74
C GLU A 13 -17.88 -7.29 16.98
N GLN A 14 -17.68 -6.93 15.70
CA GLN A 14 -16.63 -7.40 14.83
C GLN A 14 -16.38 -6.30 13.79
N ALA A 15 -15.17 -5.75 13.73
CA ALA A 15 -14.84 -4.79 12.68
C ALA A 15 -14.79 -5.52 11.31
N PRO A 16 -15.33 -4.90 10.23
CA PRO A 16 -15.24 -5.46 8.89
C PRO A 16 -13.78 -5.63 8.45
N SER A 17 -13.40 -6.84 8.03
CA SER A 17 -12.11 -7.06 7.37
C SER A 17 -12.20 -6.74 5.89
N THR A 18 -11.08 -6.55 5.23
CA THR A 18 -10.95 -6.39 3.77
C THR A 18 -11.22 -7.67 2.95
N TYR A 19 -11.36 -8.84 3.62
CA TYR A 19 -11.71 -10.11 2.99
C TYR A 19 -13.10 -10.15 2.33
N PRO A 20 -13.31 -10.98 1.29
CA PRO A 20 -14.62 -11.13 0.62
C PRO A 20 -15.61 -12.03 1.38
N ASP A 21 -15.13 -12.78 2.38
CA ASP A 21 -16.01 -13.39 3.38
C ASP A 21 -16.61 -12.26 4.19
N LYS A 22 -17.74 -11.75 3.70
CA LYS A 22 -18.55 -10.70 4.29
C LYS A 22 -18.76 -10.93 5.80
N GLN A 23 -17.90 -10.32 6.60
CA GLN A 23 -17.79 -10.48 8.04
C GLN A 23 -17.69 -9.09 8.66
N GLY A 24 -18.25 -8.91 9.85
CA GLY A 24 -18.36 -7.59 10.48
C GLY A 24 -19.77 -7.31 10.99
N ARG A 25 -19.85 -6.77 12.21
CA ARG A 25 -21.10 -6.43 12.89
C ARG A 25 -20.94 -5.16 13.69
N VAL A 26 -21.70 -4.14 13.29
CA VAL A 26 -21.58 -2.78 13.81
C VAL A 26 -22.95 -2.27 14.19
N GLN A 27 -23.07 -1.65 15.37
CA GLN A 27 -24.27 -0.91 15.73
C GLN A 27 -24.14 0.56 15.36
N VAL A 28 -25.20 1.10 14.76
CA VAL A 28 -25.33 2.54 14.48
C VAL A 28 -26.61 3.03 15.11
N THR A 29 -26.51 4.06 15.93
CA THR A 29 -27.68 4.71 16.54
C THR A 29 -27.95 6.03 15.84
N ILE A 30 -29.14 6.13 15.25
CA ILE A 30 -29.64 7.38 14.66
C ILE A 30 -30.67 7.97 15.62
N THR A 31 -30.57 9.27 15.87
CA THR A 31 -31.50 10.03 16.71
C THR A 31 -32.08 11.19 15.90
N ASN A 32 -33.38 11.42 16.01
CA ASN A 32 -34.02 12.64 15.53
C ASN A 32 -34.29 13.55 16.73
N ASP A 33 -33.32 14.42 17.05
CA ASP A 33 -33.40 15.44 18.09
C ASP A 33 -34.35 16.60 17.72
N GLY A 34 -34.78 16.64 16.45
CA GLY A 34 -35.74 17.60 15.90
C GLY A 34 -37.19 17.42 16.36
N ASN A 35 -38.04 18.33 15.88
CA ASN A 35 -39.46 18.41 16.23
C ASN A 35 -40.40 17.87 15.13
N GLU A 36 -39.85 17.31 14.06
CA GLU A 36 -40.59 16.72 12.93
C GLU A 36 -40.14 15.29 12.66
N SER A 37 -41.01 14.47 12.10
CA SER A 37 -40.65 13.10 11.73
C SER A 37 -39.75 13.07 10.50
N LEU A 38 -38.69 12.26 10.54
CA LEU A 38 -38.00 11.78 9.35
C LEU A 38 -38.84 10.69 8.70
N THR A 39 -38.96 10.71 7.39
CA THR A 39 -39.66 9.67 6.62
C THR A 39 -38.84 9.37 5.38
N ASP A 40 -38.63 8.08 5.12
CA ASP A 40 -37.85 7.61 3.97
C ASP A 40 -36.42 8.17 3.94
N GLY A 41 -35.78 8.29 5.11
CA GLY A 41 -34.38 8.69 5.23
C GLY A 41 -33.41 7.57 4.86
N SER A 42 -32.14 7.91 4.65
CA SER A 42 -31.09 6.96 4.32
C SER A 42 -29.84 7.13 5.18
N LEU A 43 -29.18 6.01 5.48
CA LEU A 43 -27.92 5.93 6.22
C LEU A 43 -26.87 5.29 5.31
N ASN A 44 -25.74 5.97 5.11
CA ASN A 44 -24.59 5.40 4.43
C ASN A 44 -23.51 4.99 5.42
N LEU A 45 -22.83 3.87 5.13
CA LEU A 45 -21.58 3.50 5.77
C LEU A 45 -20.40 3.66 4.81
N TYR A 46 -19.27 4.05 5.37
CA TYR A 46 -18.03 4.34 4.65
C TYR A 46 -16.83 3.67 5.32
N ALA A 47 -15.80 3.41 4.54
CA ALA A 47 -14.45 3.16 5.03
C ALA A 47 -13.51 4.28 4.57
N SER A 48 -12.61 4.69 5.46
CA SER A 48 -11.68 5.80 5.23
C SER A 48 -10.33 5.55 5.90
N ASN A 49 -9.25 5.99 5.24
CA ASN A 49 -7.88 5.81 5.72
C ASN A 49 -7.41 6.93 6.66
N ASP A 50 -7.96 8.15 6.53
CA ASP A 50 -7.52 9.34 7.27
C ASP A 50 -8.56 9.90 8.25
N GLY A 51 -9.76 9.32 8.26
CA GLY A 51 -10.84 9.75 9.15
C GLY A 51 -11.48 11.07 8.71
N GLU A 52 -11.25 11.52 7.48
CA GLU A 52 -11.94 12.64 6.85
C GLU A 52 -12.75 12.14 5.66
N LEU A 53 -14.09 12.04 5.80
CA LEU A 53 -14.93 11.54 4.70
C LEU A 53 -15.06 12.56 3.54
N ASP A 54 -14.54 12.21 2.37
CA ASP A 54 -14.82 12.87 1.08
C ASP A 54 -16.06 12.25 0.43
N LEU A 55 -17.22 12.87 0.68
CA LEU A 55 -18.50 12.42 0.16
C LEU A 55 -18.74 12.75 -1.32
N ASP A 56 -17.92 13.61 -1.94
CA ASP A 56 -18.08 14.03 -3.34
C ASP A 56 -17.40 13.06 -4.32
N ASN A 57 -16.42 12.28 -3.84
CA ASN A 57 -15.53 11.46 -4.66
C ASN A 57 -15.39 10.02 -4.13
N LEU A 58 -16.53 9.36 -3.91
CA LEU A 58 -16.56 8.03 -3.29
C LEU A 58 -16.27 6.90 -4.28
N ASN A 59 -15.45 5.94 -3.84
CA ASN A 59 -15.31 4.65 -4.49
C ASN A 59 -16.52 3.77 -4.18
N THR A 60 -17.01 3.03 -5.18
CA THR A 60 -18.09 2.07 -5.03
C THR A 60 -17.75 0.78 -5.75
N ASN A 61 -18.29 -0.35 -5.26
CA ASN A 61 -18.10 -1.66 -5.90
C ASN A 61 -18.77 -1.78 -7.29
N ASP A 62 -19.62 -0.83 -7.66
CA ASP A 62 -20.21 -0.73 -9.00
C ASP A 62 -19.33 0.05 -9.99
N ASP A 63 -18.22 0.64 -9.52
CA ASP A 63 -17.32 1.43 -10.38
C ASP A 63 -16.47 0.57 -11.33
N TYR A 64 -16.46 -0.75 -11.15
CA TYR A 64 -15.90 -1.68 -12.12
C TYR A 64 -16.93 -2.06 -13.20
N ILE A 65 -16.85 -1.43 -14.37
CA ILE A 65 -17.53 -1.90 -15.59
C ILE A 65 -16.47 -2.36 -16.60
N GLU A 66 -16.49 -3.65 -16.92
CA GLU A 66 -15.60 -4.30 -17.90
C GLU A 66 -15.56 -3.51 -19.23
N GLY A 67 -14.40 -2.96 -19.58
CA GLY A 67 -14.12 -2.36 -20.89
C GLY A 67 -14.48 -0.88 -21.10
N THR A 68 -14.68 -0.10 -20.03
CA THR A 68 -14.69 1.38 -20.10
C THR A 68 -13.33 1.97 -19.67
N GLU A 69 -13.08 3.25 -19.99
CA GLU A 69 -11.82 3.97 -19.69
C GLU A 69 -11.29 3.66 -18.28
N LEU A 70 -9.96 3.57 -18.13
CA LEU A 70 -9.22 3.41 -16.86
C LEU A 70 -10.07 3.87 -15.66
N ASN A 71 -10.63 2.93 -14.90
CA ASN A 71 -11.50 3.23 -13.77
C ASN A 71 -10.61 3.79 -12.65
N SER A 72 -10.25 5.07 -12.74
CA SER A 72 -9.55 5.76 -11.68
C SER A 72 -10.46 5.81 -10.47
N LEU A 73 -9.97 5.37 -9.30
CA LEU A 73 -10.61 5.68 -8.01
C LEU A 73 -11.01 7.14 -8.01
N LYS A 74 -12.25 7.40 -7.63
CA LYS A 74 -12.78 8.76 -7.59
C LYS A 74 -12.13 9.54 -6.45
N GLY A 75 -11.81 8.85 -5.37
CA GLY A 75 -11.12 9.35 -4.18
C GLY A 75 -10.54 8.18 -3.40
N THR A 76 -10.47 8.30 -2.08
CA THR A 76 -9.83 7.30 -1.21
C THR A 76 -10.78 6.65 -0.21
N ASP A 77 -11.97 7.23 -0.05
CA ASP A 77 -13.00 6.65 0.79
C ASP A 77 -13.93 5.77 -0.06
N GLU A 78 -14.46 4.73 0.57
CA GLU A 78 -15.34 3.77 -0.07
C GLU A 78 -16.71 3.78 0.59
N LEU A 79 -17.75 3.83 -0.24
CA LEU A 79 -19.13 3.60 0.19
C LEU A 79 -19.35 2.09 0.35
N LEU A 80 -19.48 1.65 1.61
CA LEU A 80 -19.71 0.25 1.95
C LEU A 80 -21.17 -0.19 1.76
N GLY A 81 -22.09 0.77 1.73
CA GLY A 81 -23.50 0.50 1.44
C GLY A 81 -24.45 1.57 1.96
N THR A 82 -25.69 1.48 1.51
CA THR A 82 -26.77 2.41 1.85
C THR A 82 -27.98 1.65 2.41
N LEU A 83 -28.40 2.03 3.61
CA LEU A 83 -29.67 1.59 4.20
C LEU A 83 -30.75 2.64 3.97
N GLU A 84 -31.71 2.31 3.12
CA GLU A 84 -32.87 3.14 2.78
C GLU A 84 -34.08 2.92 3.71
N GLY A 85 -35.03 3.85 3.68
CA GLY A 85 -36.35 3.68 4.30
C GLY A 85 -36.36 3.85 5.83
N ILE A 86 -35.53 4.76 6.34
CA ILE A 86 -35.46 5.09 7.76
C ILE A 86 -36.57 6.09 8.11
N ASP A 87 -37.54 5.61 8.89
CA ASP A 87 -38.57 6.43 9.50
C ASP A 87 -38.26 6.65 11.00
N LEU A 88 -38.25 7.91 11.45
CA LEU A 88 -38.04 8.29 12.86
C LEU A 88 -39.01 9.39 13.28
N ALA A 89 -39.76 9.17 14.36
CA ALA A 89 -40.56 10.23 14.96
C ALA A 89 -39.68 11.31 15.62
N ALA A 90 -40.25 12.49 15.84
CA ALA A 90 -39.59 13.56 16.58
C ALA A 90 -39.19 13.09 18.00
N GLY A 91 -37.92 13.26 18.35
CA GLY A 91 -37.32 12.80 19.61
C GLY A 91 -37.07 11.30 19.70
N GLU A 92 -37.20 10.54 18.61
CA GLU A 92 -36.96 9.10 18.58
C GLU A 92 -35.49 8.78 18.29
N SER A 93 -34.97 7.74 18.94
CA SER A 93 -33.69 7.12 18.61
C SER A 93 -33.92 5.67 18.18
N ARG A 94 -33.18 5.22 17.18
CA ARG A 94 -33.17 3.85 16.71
C ARG A 94 -31.73 3.37 16.55
N THR A 95 -31.41 2.28 17.22
CA THR A 95 -30.17 1.52 16.98
C THR A 95 -30.43 0.48 15.90
N ILE A 96 -29.50 0.38 14.96
CA ILE A 96 -29.53 -0.53 13.82
C ILE A 96 -28.30 -1.42 13.93
N ASP A 97 -28.53 -2.73 13.94
CA ASP A 97 -27.46 -3.72 13.79
C ASP A 97 -27.16 -3.88 12.30
N ILE A 98 -25.94 -3.53 11.90
CA ILE A 98 -25.43 -3.66 10.54
C ILE A 98 -24.62 -4.94 10.47
N ASP A 99 -25.01 -5.83 9.58
CA ASP A 99 -24.36 -7.12 9.34
C ASP A 99 -23.74 -7.11 7.94
N PHE A 100 -22.41 -7.13 7.88
CA PHE A 100 -21.68 -7.10 6.63
C PHE A 100 -21.86 -8.39 5.84
N ALA A 101 -22.18 -9.52 6.51
CA ALA A 101 -22.58 -10.79 5.89
C ALA A 101 -23.84 -10.70 5.01
N GLY A 102 -24.58 -9.60 5.08
CA GLY A 102 -25.78 -9.36 4.30
C GLY A 102 -25.54 -8.98 2.83
N GLU A 103 -26.63 -8.65 2.13
CA GLU A 103 -26.59 -8.16 0.75
C GLU A 103 -26.48 -6.63 0.65
N VAL A 104 -26.69 -5.91 1.76
CA VAL A 104 -26.82 -4.44 1.76
C VAL A 104 -25.46 -3.75 1.88
N PHE A 105 -24.56 -4.32 2.66
CA PHE A 105 -23.24 -3.77 2.91
C PHE A 105 -22.16 -4.72 2.38
N THR A 106 -21.02 -4.15 2.03
CA THR A 106 -19.83 -4.84 1.57
C THR A 106 -18.66 -4.52 2.48
N ASN A 107 -17.73 -5.46 2.56
CA ASN A 107 -16.47 -5.22 3.23
C ASN A 107 -15.66 -4.15 2.49
N PRO A 108 -14.81 -3.40 3.22
CA PRO A 108 -13.93 -2.44 2.58
C PRO A 108 -12.92 -3.14 1.68
N SER A 109 -12.43 -2.45 0.66
CA SER A 109 -11.47 -2.92 -0.33
C SER A 109 -10.42 -1.88 -0.71
N VAL A 110 -10.55 -0.65 -0.21
CA VAL A 110 -9.61 0.47 -0.44
C VAL A 110 -8.83 0.91 0.80
N VAL A 111 -8.95 0.15 1.89
CA VAL A 111 -8.27 0.39 3.18
C VAL A 111 -7.33 -0.77 3.50
N SER A 112 -6.42 -0.58 4.46
CA SER A 112 -5.54 -1.64 4.96
C SER A 112 -6.23 -2.50 6.04
N PRO A 113 -5.90 -3.81 6.21
CA PRO A 113 -6.62 -4.73 7.13
C PRO A 113 -6.36 -4.51 8.63
N GLY A 114 -5.48 -3.59 9.01
CA GLY A 114 -5.31 -3.16 10.41
C GLY A 114 -6.21 -1.96 10.72
N VAL A 115 -5.63 -0.87 11.21
CA VAL A 115 -6.40 0.32 11.59
C VAL A 115 -6.90 1.08 10.38
N TYR A 116 -8.22 1.31 10.34
CA TYR A 116 -8.90 2.22 9.43
C TYR A 116 -10.10 2.88 10.14
N ASN A 117 -10.84 3.75 9.45
CA ASN A 117 -11.98 4.47 10.02
C ASN A 117 -13.30 4.01 9.38
N LEU A 118 -14.28 3.66 10.21
CA LEU A 118 -15.66 3.52 9.77
C LEU A 118 -16.38 4.86 9.87
N GLY A 119 -16.99 5.27 8.77
CA GLY A 119 -17.86 6.45 8.70
C GLY A 119 -19.34 6.07 8.64
N ALA A 120 -20.19 6.80 9.34
CA ALA A 120 -21.65 6.69 9.21
C ALA A 120 -22.22 8.09 8.95
N VAL A 121 -23.06 8.23 7.91
CA VAL A 121 -23.73 9.49 7.58
C VAL A 121 -25.23 9.28 7.42
N ILE A 122 -26.03 9.94 8.26
CA ILE A 122 -27.48 10.03 8.09
C ILE A 122 -27.80 11.21 7.17
N ASP A 123 -28.75 11.03 6.25
CA ASP A 123 -29.08 12.02 5.22
C ASP A 123 -27.84 12.49 4.42
N PRO A 124 -27.11 11.55 3.76
CA PRO A 124 -25.84 11.85 3.08
C PRO A 124 -25.96 12.86 1.93
N ASN A 125 -27.17 13.09 1.42
CA ASN A 125 -27.43 14.06 0.36
C ASN A 125 -27.86 15.43 0.88
N ASN A 126 -27.92 15.62 2.21
CA ASN A 126 -28.47 16.80 2.87
C ASN A 126 -29.84 17.19 2.25
N ALA A 127 -30.72 16.20 2.12
CA ALA A 127 -32.05 16.39 1.55
C ALA A 127 -33.02 17.01 2.57
N VAL A 128 -32.71 16.84 3.86
CA VAL A 128 -33.39 17.39 5.01
C VAL A 128 -32.57 18.57 5.52
N ALA A 129 -33.20 19.73 5.71
CA ALA A 129 -32.50 20.91 6.22
C ALA A 129 -32.47 20.89 7.76
N GLU A 130 -31.28 20.92 8.34
CA GLU A 130 -31.09 20.64 9.76
C GLU A 130 -30.58 21.85 10.56
N ILE A 131 -30.66 21.79 11.88
CA ILE A 131 -30.12 22.85 12.76
C ILE A 131 -28.60 22.74 12.83
N ASP A 132 -28.11 21.52 13.03
CA ASP A 132 -26.70 21.15 13.02
C ASP A 132 -26.54 20.10 11.94
N GLU A 133 -25.57 20.31 11.06
CA GLU A 133 -25.24 19.37 9.98
C GLU A 133 -24.00 18.55 10.35
N ASN A 134 -23.30 18.92 11.42
CA ASN A 134 -22.04 18.29 11.81
C ASN A 134 -22.25 17.04 12.69
N ASN A 135 -23.46 16.85 13.23
CA ASN A 135 -23.86 15.68 14.00
C ASN A 135 -24.51 14.59 13.12
N ASN A 136 -24.70 14.86 11.83
CA ASN A 136 -25.16 13.90 10.83
C ASN A 136 -24.09 12.89 10.42
N GLN A 137 -22.86 13.07 10.88
CA GLN A 137 -21.74 12.19 10.62
C GLN A 137 -21.13 11.70 11.94
N ALA A 138 -20.76 10.43 11.96
CA ALA A 138 -19.92 9.82 12.98
C ALA A 138 -18.78 9.07 12.29
N ILE A 139 -17.62 9.09 12.92
CA ILE A 139 -16.43 8.35 12.48
C ILE A 139 -15.89 7.64 13.71
N GLU A 140 -15.59 6.36 13.56
CA GLU A 140 -14.99 5.54 14.61
C GLU A 140 -13.76 4.82 14.02
N PRO A 141 -12.57 4.98 14.61
CA PRO A 141 -11.43 4.15 14.26
C PRO A 141 -11.70 2.71 14.69
N VAL A 142 -11.34 1.78 13.83
CA VAL A 142 -11.52 0.35 14.08
C VAL A 142 -10.26 -0.41 13.74
N SER A 143 -10.05 -1.50 14.46
CA SER A 143 -9.07 -2.52 14.12
C SER A 143 -9.76 -3.88 14.10
N PRO A 144 -9.56 -4.70 13.06
CA PRO A 144 -10.11 -6.06 12.99
C PRO A 144 -9.71 -6.96 14.16
N ASP A 145 -10.61 -7.86 14.55
CA ASP A 145 -10.34 -8.81 15.62
C ASP A 145 -9.12 -9.68 15.27
N GLY A 146 -8.16 -9.74 16.20
CA GLY A 146 -6.96 -10.57 16.05
C GLY A 146 -5.72 -9.82 15.57
N THR A 147 -5.84 -8.53 15.27
CA THR A 147 -4.71 -7.64 15.08
C THR A 147 -3.92 -7.44 16.37
N ASP A 148 -2.69 -6.94 16.22
CA ASP A 148 -1.83 -6.50 17.31
C ASP A 148 -1.20 -5.15 16.97
N ALA A 149 -0.46 -4.59 17.93
CA ALA A 149 0.21 -3.31 17.75
C ALA A 149 1.24 -3.27 16.60
N VAL A 150 1.71 -4.40 16.06
CA VAL A 150 2.55 -4.40 14.86
C VAL A 150 1.69 -4.23 13.61
N LEU A 151 0.62 -5.03 13.48
CA LEU A 151 -0.31 -4.93 12.35
C LEU A 151 -0.96 -3.54 12.29
N ASP A 152 -1.51 -3.07 13.41
CA ASP A 152 -2.18 -1.76 13.47
C ASP A 152 -1.29 -0.63 12.99
N TRP A 153 -0.03 -0.60 13.44
CA TRP A 153 0.89 0.48 13.09
C TRP A 153 1.51 0.32 11.68
N ASN A 154 1.46 -0.87 11.06
CA ASN A 154 1.75 -0.99 9.63
C ASN A 154 0.60 -0.41 8.79
N SER A 155 -0.66 -0.64 9.15
CA SER A 155 -1.79 0.06 8.51
C SER A 155 -1.74 1.57 8.73
N VAL A 156 -1.40 2.04 9.93
CA VAL A 156 -1.20 3.48 10.20
C VAL A 156 -0.11 4.07 9.31
N PHE A 157 0.96 3.33 9.04
CA PHE A 157 2.01 3.73 8.10
C PHE A 157 1.49 3.82 6.66
N LEU A 158 0.74 2.81 6.19
CA LEU A 158 0.16 2.82 4.85
C LEU A 158 -0.83 3.98 4.68
N ASN A 159 -1.69 4.22 5.67
CA ASN A 159 -2.60 5.37 5.69
C ASN A 159 -1.83 6.69 5.67
N ALA A 160 -0.78 6.82 6.49
CA ALA A 160 0.05 8.02 6.51
C ALA A 160 0.76 8.28 5.19
N SER A 161 1.21 7.22 4.52
CA SER A 161 1.85 7.30 3.22
C SER A 161 0.87 7.77 2.16
N GLU A 162 -0.36 7.28 2.17
CA GLU A 162 -1.42 7.72 1.27
C GLU A 162 -1.80 9.18 1.52
N THR A 163 -1.98 9.57 2.78
CA THR A 163 -2.23 10.96 3.18
C THR A 163 -1.11 11.88 2.70
N GLN A 164 0.15 11.48 2.83
CA GLN A 164 1.28 12.25 2.30
C GLN A 164 1.18 12.39 0.78
N GLY A 165 0.80 11.33 0.08
CA GLY A 165 0.50 11.34 -1.34
C GLY A 165 -0.61 12.31 -1.77
N LYS A 166 -1.70 12.39 -1.00
CA LYS A 166 -2.78 13.38 -1.18
C LYS A 166 -2.28 14.80 -0.98
N LEU A 167 -1.51 15.03 0.09
CA LEU A 167 -0.92 16.34 0.39
C LEU A 167 0.02 16.79 -0.74
N ASP A 168 0.84 15.87 -1.25
CA ASP A 168 1.70 16.09 -2.39
C ASP A 168 0.88 16.48 -3.63
N ALA A 169 -0.14 15.67 -3.97
CA ALA A 169 -1.03 15.95 -5.10
C ALA A 169 -1.73 17.31 -4.98
N ALA A 170 -2.24 17.65 -3.80
CA ALA A 170 -2.86 18.94 -3.50
C ALA A 170 -1.90 20.12 -3.62
N ASN A 171 -0.62 19.91 -3.30
CA ASN A 171 0.45 20.89 -3.47
C ASN A 171 1.02 20.94 -4.91
N GLY A 172 0.47 20.13 -5.83
CA GLY A 172 0.93 20.03 -7.21
C GLY A 172 2.22 19.23 -7.37
N VAL A 173 2.65 18.51 -6.33
CA VAL A 173 3.71 17.51 -6.40
C VAL A 173 3.12 16.27 -7.06
N GLN A 174 3.68 15.91 -8.20
CA GLN A 174 3.27 14.79 -9.03
C GLN A 174 4.51 13.99 -9.41
N PHE A 175 4.36 12.81 -10.00
CA PHE A 175 5.46 12.11 -10.69
C PHE A 175 5.90 12.90 -11.93
N THR A 176 6.57 14.00 -11.70
CA THR A 176 7.10 14.89 -12.71
C THR A 176 8.60 15.00 -12.54
N GLU A 177 9.24 15.55 -13.57
CA GLU A 177 10.68 15.82 -13.59
C GLU A 177 11.17 16.70 -12.43
N ASP A 178 10.33 17.60 -11.91
CA ASP A 178 10.77 18.68 -10.99
C ASP A 178 10.41 18.42 -9.52
N THR A 179 9.56 17.44 -9.23
CA THR A 179 9.07 17.17 -7.86
C THR A 179 9.11 15.69 -7.55
N VAL A 180 9.73 15.32 -6.43
CA VAL A 180 9.71 13.96 -5.89
C VAL A 180 8.57 13.88 -4.88
N PRO A 181 7.56 13.02 -5.07
CA PRO A 181 6.58 12.72 -4.02
C PRO A 181 7.31 12.18 -2.78
N GLY A 182 6.88 12.61 -1.59
CA GLY A 182 7.46 12.21 -0.31
C GLY A 182 7.50 10.70 -0.15
N GLU A 183 6.45 10.02 -0.65
CA GLU A 183 6.30 8.56 -0.61
C GLU A 183 6.33 7.93 -2.00
N ALA A 184 7.29 8.35 -2.84
CA ALA A 184 7.61 7.59 -4.05
C ALA A 184 8.05 6.15 -3.67
N PRO A 185 7.83 5.14 -4.52
CA PRO A 185 7.96 3.73 -4.12
C PRO A 185 9.22 3.35 -3.32
N PRO A 186 10.45 3.70 -3.74
CA PRO A 186 11.63 3.29 -2.98
C PRO A 186 11.80 4.07 -1.67
N ILE A 187 11.26 5.29 -1.54
CA ILE A 187 11.22 6.03 -0.26
C ILE A 187 10.26 5.34 0.71
N GLN A 188 9.06 4.99 0.24
CA GLN A 188 8.08 4.29 1.06
C GLN A 188 8.63 2.95 1.58
N ALA A 189 9.30 2.17 0.72
CA ALA A 189 9.93 0.91 1.15
C ALA A 189 11.00 1.14 2.24
N ARG A 190 11.83 2.17 2.09
CA ARG A 190 12.83 2.57 3.10
C ARG A 190 12.18 2.94 4.44
N ASP A 191 11.13 3.73 4.39
CA ASP A 191 10.46 4.25 5.58
C ASP A 191 9.71 3.14 6.32
N ALA A 192 9.12 2.19 5.58
CA ALA A 192 8.59 0.93 6.11
C ALA A 192 9.69 0.08 6.80
N ALA A 193 10.91 0.03 6.25
CA ALA A 193 12.02 -0.71 6.86
C ALA A 193 12.45 -0.08 8.18
N ILE A 194 12.50 1.26 8.27
CA ILE A 194 12.77 1.98 9.53
C ILE A 194 11.74 1.63 10.59
N LEU A 195 10.45 1.62 10.22
CA LEU A 195 9.35 1.24 11.11
C LEU A 195 9.49 -0.21 11.60
N GLY A 196 9.59 -1.16 10.67
CA GLY A 196 9.64 -2.59 10.97
C GLY A 196 10.83 -2.96 11.86
N ILE A 197 12.02 -2.42 11.57
CA ILE A 197 13.21 -2.61 12.41
C ILE A 197 12.98 -2.04 13.81
N ALA A 198 12.43 -0.83 13.93
CA ALA A 198 12.22 -0.21 15.23
C ALA A 198 11.25 -1.01 16.11
N GLN A 199 10.15 -1.50 15.53
CA GLN A 199 9.21 -2.37 16.24
C GLN A 199 9.86 -3.70 16.63
N TYR A 200 10.54 -4.38 15.70
CA TYR A 200 11.26 -5.63 15.98
C TYR A 200 12.25 -5.49 17.11
N GLU A 201 13.13 -4.49 17.05
CA GLU A 201 14.16 -4.28 18.08
C GLU A 201 13.55 -4.02 19.46
N ALA A 202 12.46 -3.24 19.52
CA ALA A 202 11.78 -2.93 20.76
C ALA A 202 11.13 -4.16 21.38
N ILE A 203 10.44 -4.97 20.56
CA ILE A 203 9.76 -6.19 20.98
C ILE A 203 10.77 -7.30 21.33
N ASN A 204 11.76 -7.54 20.47
CA ASN A 204 12.76 -8.59 20.64
C ASN A 204 13.58 -8.36 21.92
N ALA A 205 13.99 -7.12 22.19
CA ALA A 205 14.74 -6.78 23.40
C ALA A 205 13.97 -7.14 24.68
N ILE A 206 12.67 -6.86 24.73
CA ILE A 206 11.80 -7.16 25.90
C ILE A 206 11.45 -8.65 25.97
N SER A 207 11.09 -9.25 24.84
CA SER A 207 10.48 -10.58 24.75
C SER A 207 11.49 -11.73 24.75
N ALA A 208 12.78 -11.48 25.00
CA ALA A 208 13.90 -12.43 24.96
C ALA A 208 13.84 -13.66 25.93
N ILE A 209 12.65 -14.16 26.24
CA ILE A 209 12.37 -15.46 26.85
C ILE A 209 12.38 -16.61 25.82
N ASN A 210 12.47 -16.33 24.50
CA ASN A 210 12.49 -17.37 23.44
C ASN A 210 13.78 -17.44 22.60
N GLY A 211 14.95 -17.57 23.22
CA GLY A 211 16.01 -18.40 22.62
C GLY A 211 17.01 -17.78 21.62
N GLY A 212 17.08 -16.46 21.44
CA GLY A 212 18.28 -15.79 20.91
C GLY A 212 18.36 -15.62 19.39
N GLU A 213 17.40 -14.89 18.81
CA GLU A 213 17.56 -14.28 17.48
C GLU A 213 18.46 -13.04 17.57
N SER A 214 19.18 -12.74 16.48
CA SER A 214 20.21 -11.70 16.45
C SER A 214 19.58 -10.30 16.33
N PRO A 215 19.87 -9.35 17.24
CA PRO A 215 19.38 -7.98 17.10
C PRO A 215 20.04 -7.28 15.89
N TYR A 216 19.31 -6.38 15.26
CA TYR A 216 19.80 -5.44 14.26
C TYR A 216 20.74 -4.41 14.90
N LEU A 217 20.41 -3.93 16.10
CA LEU A 217 21.28 -3.05 16.87
C LEU A 217 22.30 -3.88 17.66
N ASP A 218 23.58 -3.47 17.66
CA ASP A 218 24.59 -4.03 18.58
C ASP A 218 24.10 -3.93 20.04
N ASP A 219 24.41 -4.95 20.87
CA ASP A 219 23.91 -5.37 22.23
C ASP A 219 23.86 -4.27 23.33
N SER A 220 23.56 -3.03 22.97
CA SER A 220 23.79 -1.82 23.75
C SER A 220 22.52 -1.25 24.37
N ILE A 221 21.34 -1.76 23.96
CA ILE A 221 20.04 -1.32 24.47
C ILE A 221 19.45 -2.41 25.35
N THR A 222 19.30 -2.13 26.65
CA THR A 222 18.71 -3.05 27.63
C THR A 222 17.31 -2.57 28.00
N PRO A 223 16.26 -3.41 27.88
CA PRO A 223 14.91 -3.01 28.27
C PRO A 223 14.79 -2.81 29.78
N PRO A 224 13.92 -1.90 30.25
CA PRO A 224 13.53 -1.84 31.64
C PRO A 224 12.87 -3.16 32.11
N GLU A 225 13.17 -3.58 33.33
CA GLU A 225 12.53 -4.77 33.93
C GLU A 225 11.01 -4.54 34.05
N GLY A 226 10.21 -5.44 33.48
CA GLY A 226 8.75 -5.36 33.51
C GLY A 226 8.11 -4.44 32.46
N ALA A 227 8.89 -3.96 31.47
CA ALA A 227 8.34 -3.24 30.33
C ALA A 227 7.39 -4.11 29.49
N SER A 228 6.30 -3.52 28.99
CA SER A 228 5.36 -4.15 28.05
C SER A 228 5.93 -4.15 26.63
N ALA A 229 5.91 -5.30 25.96
CA ALA A 229 6.38 -5.44 24.58
C ALA A 229 5.43 -4.77 23.57
N GLU A 230 4.11 -4.87 23.79
CA GLU A 230 3.09 -4.21 22.96
C GLU A 230 3.22 -2.69 23.07
N ALA A 231 3.35 -2.15 24.28
CA ALA A 231 3.53 -0.70 24.45
C ALA A 231 4.86 -0.21 23.87
N ALA A 232 5.90 -1.05 23.87
CA ALA A 232 7.16 -0.75 23.20
C ALA A 232 7.04 -0.73 21.67
N ALA A 233 6.22 -1.61 21.08
CA ALA A 233 5.88 -1.55 19.66
C ALA A 233 5.20 -0.21 19.32
N VAL A 234 4.20 0.19 20.11
CA VAL A 234 3.49 1.48 19.95
C VAL A 234 4.45 2.65 20.07
N GLY A 235 5.32 2.66 21.09
CA GLY A 235 6.30 3.73 21.30
C GLY A 235 7.32 3.85 20.17
N ALA A 236 7.75 2.72 19.62
CA ALA A 236 8.66 2.69 18.48
C ALA A 236 7.98 3.25 17.22
N ALA A 237 6.79 2.74 16.88
CA ALA A 237 6.04 3.16 15.70
C ALA A 237 5.66 4.64 15.77
N TYR A 238 5.07 5.09 16.88
CA TYR A 238 4.71 6.49 17.09
C TYR A 238 5.90 7.43 16.86
N GLN A 239 7.07 7.11 17.42
CA GLN A 239 8.26 7.96 17.26
C GLN A 239 8.80 7.95 15.83
N VAL A 240 8.78 6.81 15.13
CA VAL A 240 9.15 6.73 13.72
C VAL A 240 8.21 7.59 12.88
N LEU A 241 6.91 7.36 12.95
CA LEU A 241 5.92 8.02 12.10
C LEU A 241 5.82 9.53 12.36
N THR A 242 5.87 9.98 13.63
CA THR A 242 5.92 11.42 13.94
C THR A 242 7.19 12.10 13.45
N THR A 243 8.29 11.36 13.26
CA THR A 243 9.54 11.90 12.70
C THR A 243 9.47 12.00 11.18
N LEU A 244 8.93 10.97 10.52
CA LEU A 244 8.84 10.90 9.05
C LEU A 244 7.71 11.78 8.50
N PHE A 245 6.56 11.82 9.19
CA PHE A 245 5.34 12.54 8.78
C PHE A 245 4.93 13.60 9.83
N PRO A 246 5.73 14.64 10.08
CA PRO A 246 5.48 15.58 11.18
C PRO A 246 4.17 16.39 11.04
N GLU A 247 3.65 16.55 9.82
CA GLU A 247 2.36 17.22 9.58
C GLU A 247 1.15 16.41 10.06
N GLN A 248 1.33 15.10 10.31
CA GLN A 248 0.31 14.15 10.74
C GLN A 248 0.42 13.78 12.23
N ALA A 249 1.22 14.51 13.01
CA ALA A 249 1.52 14.18 14.40
C ALA A 249 0.29 14.12 15.33
N ASP A 250 -0.74 14.94 15.06
CA ASP A 250 -1.98 14.92 15.84
C ASP A 250 -2.76 13.61 15.61
N THR A 251 -2.77 13.09 14.37
CA THR A 251 -3.36 11.78 14.04
C THR A 251 -2.64 10.65 14.76
N PHE A 252 -1.31 10.64 14.75
CA PHE A 252 -0.53 9.62 15.45
C PHE A 252 -0.68 9.70 16.98
N GLU A 253 -0.90 10.89 17.54
CA GLU A 253 -1.17 11.04 18.97
C GLU A 253 -2.51 10.44 19.38
N LEU A 254 -3.54 10.54 18.53
CA LEU A 254 -4.82 9.87 18.75
C LEU A 254 -4.65 8.35 18.67
N GLN A 255 -4.02 7.85 17.60
CA GLN A 255 -3.74 6.43 17.44
C GLN A 255 -2.93 5.84 18.61
N ARG A 256 -1.95 6.59 19.12
CA ARG A 256 -1.17 6.22 20.31
C ARG A 256 -2.05 6.05 21.54
N GLN A 257 -3.03 6.92 21.74
CA GLN A 257 -3.94 6.83 22.88
C GLN A 257 -4.87 5.61 22.76
N GLU A 258 -5.32 5.31 21.55
CA GLU A 258 -6.18 4.16 21.23
C GLU A 258 -5.43 2.85 21.43
N SER A 259 -4.27 2.67 20.79
CA SER A 259 -3.47 1.45 20.94
C SER A 259 -3.05 1.18 22.39
N LEU A 260 -2.72 2.22 23.17
CA LEU A 260 -2.39 2.02 24.59
C LEU A 260 -3.60 1.68 25.45
N ALA A 261 -4.82 2.08 25.05
CA ALA A 261 -6.05 1.74 25.78
C ALA A 261 -6.48 0.27 25.58
N GLU A 262 -6.00 -0.37 24.51
CA GLU A 262 -6.28 -1.77 24.20
C GLU A 262 -5.36 -2.76 24.95
N ILE A 263 -4.18 -2.29 25.35
CA ILE A 263 -3.20 -3.08 26.10
C ILE A 263 -3.72 -3.32 27.52
N ASN A 264 -3.64 -4.58 27.96
CA ASN A 264 -4.15 -5.03 29.28
C ASN A 264 -3.02 -5.32 30.29
N ASP A 265 -1.97 -4.49 30.26
CA ASP A 265 -0.86 -4.57 31.19
C ASP A 265 -1.08 -3.62 32.38
N SER A 266 -0.04 -3.42 33.21
CA SER A 266 -0.08 -2.36 34.23
C SER A 266 0.37 -1.03 33.62
N GLU A 267 -0.22 0.09 34.04
CA GLU A 267 0.18 1.44 33.63
C GLU A 267 1.72 1.68 33.73
N GLU A 268 2.39 1.07 34.72
CA GLU A 268 3.85 1.14 34.87
C GLU A 268 4.59 0.37 33.76
N ALA A 269 4.13 -0.85 33.44
CA ALA A 269 4.70 -1.67 32.37
C ALA A 269 4.52 -1.03 30.99
N GLU A 270 3.33 -0.49 30.73
CA GLU A 270 3.02 0.24 29.49
C GLU A 270 3.89 1.48 29.34
N SER A 271 4.00 2.31 30.38
CA SER A 271 4.85 3.50 30.35
C SER A 271 6.32 3.14 30.13
N LEU A 272 6.83 2.09 30.79
CA LEU A 272 8.20 1.62 30.60
C LEU A 272 8.44 1.07 29.20
N GLY A 273 7.48 0.33 28.65
CA GLY A 273 7.50 -0.19 27.28
C GLY A 273 7.52 0.93 26.26
N PHE A 274 6.56 1.84 26.33
CA PHE A 274 6.45 2.98 25.43
C PHE A 274 7.73 3.83 25.39
N ASP A 275 8.24 4.25 26.55
CA ASP A 275 9.48 5.06 26.63
C ASP A 275 10.70 4.31 26.07
N PHE A 276 10.73 2.99 26.23
CA PHE A 276 11.76 2.13 25.67
C PHE A 276 11.65 2.04 24.14
N GLY A 277 10.46 1.82 23.59
CA GLY A 277 10.19 1.84 22.16
C GLY A 277 10.61 3.15 21.50
N VAL A 278 10.26 4.29 22.10
CA VAL A 278 10.71 5.62 21.65
C VAL A 278 12.24 5.71 21.62
N THR A 279 12.92 5.15 22.63
CA THR A 279 14.39 5.12 22.67
C THR A 279 14.96 4.29 21.52
N VAL A 280 14.39 3.11 21.25
CA VAL A 280 14.81 2.24 20.14
C VAL A 280 14.61 2.94 18.79
N ALA A 281 13.43 3.48 18.53
CA ALA A 281 13.12 4.22 17.31
C ALA A 281 14.11 5.37 17.04
N ASN A 282 14.43 6.16 18.07
CA ASN A 282 15.41 7.24 17.93
C ASN A 282 16.82 6.73 17.55
N ASN A 283 17.21 5.53 17.99
CA ASN A 283 18.49 4.94 17.57
C ASN A 283 18.44 4.52 16.09
N ILE A 284 17.36 3.87 15.64
CA ILE A 284 17.18 3.48 14.23
C ILE A 284 17.15 4.73 13.32
N LEU A 285 16.31 5.72 13.64
CA LEU A 285 16.24 6.98 12.91
C LEU A 285 17.60 7.68 12.85
N SER A 286 18.36 7.70 13.95
CA SER A 286 19.69 8.30 13.97
C SER A 286 20.70 7.55 13.10
N GLN A 287 20.59 6.23 12.98
CA GLN A 287 21.45 5.44 12.08
C GLN A 287 21.11 5.71 10.62
N ARG A 288 19.83 5.83 10.30
CA ARG A 288 19.33 6.06 8.94
C ARG A 288 19.30 7.54 8.53
N ALA A 289 19.64 8.47 9.43
CA ALA A 289 19.58 9.91 9.15
C ALA A 289 20.53 10.40 8.03
N ASN A 290 21.58 9.63 7.69
CA ASN A 290 22.57 10.00 6.67
C ASN A 290 22.87 8.83 5.73
N ASP A 291 21.84 8.04 5.41
CA ASP A 291 21.95 6.87 4.54
C ASP A 291 21.94 7.20 3.04
N GLY A 292 22.12 8.46 2.66
CA GLY A 292 22.16 8.91 1.27
C GLY A 292 20.80 9.24 0.65
N THR A 293 19.68 9.02 1.34
CA THR A 293 18.34 9.28 0.76
C THR A 293 18.10 10.76 0.45
N ALA A 294 18.64 11.69 1.25
CA ALA A 294 18.53 13.12 0.97
C ALA A 294 19.27 13.51 -0.31
N GLU A 295 20.44 12.92 -0.55
CA GLU A 295 21.23 13.10 -1.77
C GLU A 295 20.57 12.44 -2.98
N ALA A 296 19.97 11.26 -2.81
CA ALA A 296 19.27 10.52 -3.87
C ALA A 296 18.07 11.26 -4.47
N GLN A 297 17.45 12.14 -3.68
CA GLN A 297 16.32 12.98 -4.11
C GLN A 297 16.74 14.19 -4.95
N ILE A 298 18.04 14.51 -5.04
CA ILE A 298 18.52 15.62 -5.86
C ILE A 298 18.39 15.22 -7.34
N PRO A 299 17.58 15.95 -8.15
CA PRO A 299 17.47 15.66 -9.57
C PRO A 299 18.85 15.75 -10.25
N LEU A 300 19.23 14.71 -10.98
CA LEU A 300 20.45 14.73 -11.79
C LEU A 300 20.14 15.41 -13.13
N ASP A 301 20.97 16.40 -13.52
CA ASP A 301 20.95 17.01 -14.86
C ASP A 301 21.45 15.97 -15.87
N GLN A 302 20.52 15.17 -16.40
CA GLN A 302 20.85 14.12 -17.33
C GLN A 302 20.38 14.49 -18.73
N THR A 303 21.25 15.17 -19.49
CA THR A 303 21.03 15.57 -20.88
C THR A 303 20.89 14.41 -21.89
N ASN A 304 20.84 13.16 -21.41
CA ASN A 304 20.75 11.93 -22.20
C ASN A 304 19.47 11.13 -21.94
N TYR A 305 18.53 11.65 -21.14
CA TYR A 305 17.24 11.02 -20.91
C TYR A 305 16.25 11.50 -21.96
N TYR A 306 15.75 10.57 -22.79
CA TYR A 306 14.94 10.89 -23.95
C TYR A 306 13.48 10.43 -23.79
N GLU A 307 12.61 11.43 -23.93
CA GLU A 307 11.19 11.46 -24.32
C GLU A 307 10.19 10.60 -23.54
N ASN A 308 9.33 11.30 -22.77
CA ASN A 308 7.97 10.89 -22.43
C ASN A 308 7.00 11.71 -23.30
N THR A 309 5.94 11.05 -23.76
CA THR A 309 4.74 11.49 -24.53
C THR A 309 4.37 12.99 -24.47
N GLU A 310 3.84 13.54 -25.60
CA GLU A 310 3.20 14.87 -25.91
C GLU A 310 3.62 16.18 -25.17
N ALA A 311 4.27 16.14 -24.02
CA ALA A 311 4.62 17.24 -23.12
C ALA A 311 6.06 17.77 -23.32
N GLY A 312 6.89 17.11 -24.13
CA GLY A 312 8.28 17.51 -24.37
C GLY A 312 9.29 16.74 -23.49
N PRO A 313 10.61 16.99 -23.68
CA PRO A 313 11.66 16.14 -23.12
C PRO A 313 11.73 16.25 -21.59
N PRO A 314 11.83 15.12 -20.85
CA PRO A 314 12.10 15.19 -19.42
C PRO A 314 13.53 15.69 -19.20
N SER A 315 13.66 16.75 -18.42
CA SER A 315 14.91 17.35 -17.94
C SER A 315 15.44 16.69 -16.67
N ALA A 316 14.66 15.80 -16.04
CA ALA A 316 15.05 15.02 -14.86
C ALA A 316 14.22 13.73 -14.69
N THR A 317 14.82 12.74 -14.03
CA THR A 317 14.21 11.44 -13.69
C THR A 317 14.04 11.26 -12.20
N LEU A 318 12.97 10.57 -11.82
CA LEU A 318 12.63 10.35 -10.44
C LEU A 318 13.71 9.52 -9.73
N LEU A 319 14.30 10.09 -8.67
CA LEU A 319 15.17 9.40 -7.72
C LEU A 319 16.41 8.75 -8.34
N ALA A 320 17.05 9.42 -9.30
CA ALA A 320 18.20 8.86 -10.03
C ALA A 320 19.38 8.41 -9.17
N GLY A 321 19.53 8.97 -7.96
CA GLY A 321 20.58 8.58 -7.02
C GLY A 321 20.17 7.49 -6.02
N PHE A 322 18.98 6.90 -6.12
CA PHE A 322 18.49 5.99 -5.08
C PHE A 322 19.27 4.68 -4.99
N GLY A 323 19.95 4.27 -6.07
CA GLY A 323 20.90 3.16 -6.03
C GLY A 323 22.10 3.38 -5.12
N ASP A 324 22.41 4.64 -4.77
CA ASP A 324 23.51 5.00 -3.86
C ASP A 324 23.09 5.08 -2.38
N VAL A 325 21.81 4.82 -2.06
CA VAL A 325 21.34 4.76 -0.66
C VAL A 325 21.99 3.57 0.05
N ASP A 326 22.46 3.77 1.27
CA ASP A 326 23.07 2.71 2.07
C ASP A 326 22.05 1.57 2.29
N PRO A 327 22.35 0.32 1.87
CA PRO A 327 21.42 -0.79 2.10
C PRO A 327 21.18 -1.09 3.59
N PHE A 328 20.13 -1.85 3.88
CA PHE A 328 19.77 -2.29 5.23
C PHE A 328 20.38 -3.65 5.58
N SER A 329 20.35 -4.61 4.66
CA SER A 329 20.81 -5.99 4.88
C SER A 329 21.86 -6.43 3.86
N ILE A 330 21.60 -6.21 2.56
CA ILE A 330 22.56 -6.54 1.51
C ILE A 330 23.84 -5.71 1.64
N THR A 331 24.97 -6.22 1.13
CA THR A 331 26.24 -5.49 1.23
C THR A 331 26.41 -4.44 0.13
N SER A 332 25.87 -4.70 -1.06
CA SER A 332 25.94 -3.81 -2.21
C SER A 332 24.82 -4.11 -3.20
N ALA A 333 24.26 -3.07 -3.82
CA ALA A 333 23.30 -3.23 -4.90
C ALA A 333 23.90 -3.95 -6.13
N GLU A 334 25.19 -3.71 -6.42
CA GLU A 334 25.90 -4.30 -7.55
C GLU A 334 25.96 -5.83 -7.49
N ASP A 335 25.97 -6.41 -6.29
CA ASP A 335 26.06 -7.87 -6.10
C ASP A 335 24.78 -8.60 -6.55
N PHE A 336 23.66 -7.87 -6.65
CA PHE A 336 22.34 -8.38 -7.06
C PHE A 336 21.89 -7.84 -8.41
N ARG A 337 22.67 -6.95 -9.03
CA ARG A 337 22.35 -6.37 -10.33
C ARG A 337 22.40 -7.46 -11.42
N PRO A 338 21.40 -7.55 -12.31
CA PRO A 338 21.45 -8.47 -13.44
C PRO A 338 22.52 -8.06 -14.46
N ASP A 339 22.91 -8.99 -15.33
CA ASP A 339 23.98 -8.79 -16.33
C ASP A 339 23.69 -7.64 -17.32
N GLY A 340 22.42 -7.30 -17.50
CA GLY A 340 21.95 -6.19 -18.32
C GLY A 340 20.86 -6.61 -19.30
N PRO A 341 20.18 -5.62 -19.92
CA PRO A 341 19.06 -5.89 -20.79
C PRO A 341 19.47 -6.54 -22.12
N PRO A 342 18.51 -7.10 -22.87
CA PRO A 342 18.72 -7.50 -24.26
C PRO A 342 19.32 -6.35 -25.08
N GLU A 343 20.30 -6.66 -25.94
CA GLU A 343 20.93 -5.65 -26.80
C GLU A 343 19.88 -4.96 -27.67
N TYR A 344 19.90 -3.64 -27.75
CA TYR A 344 18.95 -2.86 -28.54
C TYR A 344 18.92 -3.32 -30.01
N GLY A 345 17.73 -3.67 -30.49
CA GLY A 345 17.52 -4.20 -31.86
C GLY A 345 17.96 -5.67 -32.05
N SER A 346 18.32 -6.38 -30.99
CA SER A 346 18.48 -7.84 -31.00
C SER A 346 17.14 -8.56 -31.24
N GLU A 347 17.20 -9.85 -31.55
CA GLU A 347 15.99 -10.66 -31.79
C GLU A 347 15.08 -10.70 -30.55
N GLU A 348 15.66 -10.78 -29.36
CA GLU A 348 14.95 -10.77 -28.07
C GLU A 348 14.31 -9.39 -27.80
N PHE A 349 15.07 -8.30 -27.95
CA PHE A 349 14.53 -6.95 -27.80
C PHE A 349 13.34 -6.68 -28.74
N ILE A 350 13.45 -7.14 -30.00
CA ILE A 350 12.37 -7.01 -30.99
C ILE A 350 11.15 -7.84 -30.56
N GLN A 351 11.37 -9.06 -30.07
CA GLN A 351 10.29 -9.92 -29.59
C GLN A 351 9.54 -9.29 -28.41
N ASP A 352 10.26 -8.80 -27.41
CA ASP A 352 9.69 -8.13 -26.24
C ASP A 352 8.90 -6.88 -26.64
N THR A 353 9.45 -6.07 -27.54
CA THR A 353 8.80 -4.86 -28.02
C THR A 353 7.50 -5.18 -28.77
N GLU A 354 7.51 -6.22 -29.61
CA GLU A 354 6.31 -6.66 -30.34
C GLU A 354 5.27 -7.30 -29.41
N GLU A 355 5.69 -7.98 -28.34
CA GLU A 355 4.78 -8.47 -27.30
C GLU A 355 4.06 -7.29 -26.62
N VAL A 356 4.80 -6.28 -26.17
CA VAL A 356 4.22 -5.09 -25.54
C VAL A 356 3.34 -4.32 -26.50
N ARG A 357 3.71 -4.21 -27.78
CA ARG A 357 2.83 -3.60 -28.79
C ARG A 357 1.51 -4.36 -28.88
N ALA A 358 1.55 -5.69 -28.93
CA ALA A 358 0.37 -6.53 -29.08
C ALA A 358 -0.52 -6.62 -27.84
N LEU A 359 0.05 -6.52 -26.64
CA LEU A 359 -0.66 -6.74 -25.37
C LEU A 359 -0.81 -5.49 -24.51
N GLY A 360 -0.03 -4.44 -24.73
CA GLY A 360 0.15 -3.31 -23.82
C GLY A 360 -0.64 -2.05 -24.19
N GLY A 361 -1.25 -2.00 -25.37
CA GLY A 361 -1.93 -0.81 -25.86
C GLY A 361 -3.26 -0.53 -25.13
N ARG A 362 -3.57 0.75 -24.85
CA ARG A 362 -4.84 1.20 -24.26
C ARG A 362 -6.06 0.80 -25.11
N GLY A 363 -5.89 0.72 -26.42
CA GLY A 363 -6.92 0.26 -27.34
C GLY A 363 -6.37 -0.09 -28.72
N ASP A 364 -7.27 -0.45 -29.62
CA ASP A 364 -6.94 -0.74 -31.02
C ASP A 364 -6.56 0.53 -31.79
N THR A 365 -5.52 0.43 -32.62
CA THR A 365 -5.08 1.49 -33.55
C THR A 365 -5.31 1.06 -35.00
N ALA A 366 -4.92 1.90 -35.96
CA ALA A 366 -4.91 1.49 -37.37
C ALA A 366 -3.85 0.41 -37.70
N VAL A 367 -2.84 0.22 -36.84
CA VAL A 367 -1.68 -0.67 -37.04
C VAL A 367 -1.78 -1.91 -36.16
N THR A 368 -2.24 -1.74 -34.92
CA THR A 368 -2.24 -2.75 -33.88
C THR A 368 -3.68 -3.06 -33.47
N GLN A 369 -3.98 -4.35 -33.40
CA GLN A 369 -5.20 -4.86 -32.78
C GLN A 369 -4.75 -5.54 -31.49
N SER A 370 -5.24 -5.07 -30.35
CA SER A 370 -4.83 -5.61 -29.05
C SER A 370 -5.22 -7.07 -28.94
N LEU A 371 -4.27 -7.91 -28.53
CA LEU A 371 -4.48 -9.32 -28.23
C LEU A 371 -4.75 -9.56 -26.74
N ARG A 372 -4.73 -8.50 -25.92
CA ARG A 372 -4.96 -8.55 -24.47
C ARG A 372 -6.39 -9.00 -24.17
N THR A 373 -6.55 -9.91 -23.22
CA THR A 373 -7.87 -10.34 -22.72
C THR A 373 -8.45 -9.35 -21.69
N ALA A 374 -9.72 -9.52 -21.34
CA ALA A 374 -10.33 -8.76 -20.24
C ALA A 374 -9.59 -9.02 -18.91
N ASP A 375 -9.34 -10.28 -18.57
CA ASP A 375 -8.57 -10.67 -17.37
C ASP A 375 -7.15 -10.07 -17.36
N GLN A 376 -6.45 -10.04 -18.50
CA GLN A 376 -5.13 -9.38 -18.57
C GLN A 376 -5.22 -7.84 -18.40
N THR A 377 -6.36 -7.23 -18.73
CA THR A 377 -6.60 -5.81 -18.46
C THR A 377 -6.85 -5.58 -16.97
N GLU A 378 -7.69 -6.43 -16.36
CA GLU A 378 -7.92 -6.41 -14.91
C GLU A 378 -6.62 -6.63 -14.15
N ILE A 379 -5.77 -7.59 -14.53
CA ILE A 379 -4.44 -7.81 -13.94
C ILE A 379 -3.59 -6.53 -14.00
N ALA A 380 -3.54 -5.85 -15.16
CA ALA A 380 -2.75 -4.62 -15.30
C ALA A 380 -3.23 -3.50 -14.37
N GLU A 381 -4.54 -3.34 -14.23
CA GLU A 381 -5.15 -2.32 -13.38
C GLU A 381 -5.04 -2.69 -11.89
N PHE A 382 -5.28 -3.96 -11.55
CA PHE A 382 -5.23 -4.51 -10.20
C PHE A 382 -3.88 -4.27 -9.53
N TRP A 383 -2.78 -4.46 -10.26
CA TRP A 383 -1.41 -4.30 -9.76
C TRP A 383 -0.80 -2.91 -10.07
N SER A 384 -1.61 -1.92 -10.47
CA SER A 384 -1.11 -0.62 -10.90
C SER A 384 -0.38 0.14 -9.77
N PHE A 385 -1.10 0.53 -8.71
CA PHE A 385 -0.59 1.24 -7.51
C PHE A 385 0.38 2.40 -7.80
N ASP A 386 0.30 3.02 -8.98
CA ASP A 386 1.22 4.07 -9.43
C ASP A 386 0.74 5.48 -9.02
N ARG A 387 -0.47 5.61 -8.48
CA ARG A 387 -1.06 6.89 -8.07
C ARG A 387 -0.44 7.46 -6.81
N ASN A 388 -0.40 8.78 -6.69
CA ASN A 388 0.13 9.44 -5.50
C ASN A 388 -0.61 9.08 -4.22
N ASP A 389 -1.93 9.02 -4.30
CA ASP A 389 -2.87 8.75 -3.22
C ASP A 389 -3.26 7.27 -3.14
N SER A 390 -2.35 6.36 -3.49
CA SER A 390 -2.48 4.93 -3.20
C SER A 390 -1.36 4.46 -2.27
N ILE A 391 -1.49 3.25 -1.73
CA ILE A 391 -0.48 2.64 -0.86
C ILE A 391 0.79 2.19 -1.60
N ARG A 392 0.91 2.42 -2.92
CA ARG A 392 2.09 2.11 -3.75
C ARG A 392 2.45 0.62 -3.83
N PRO A 393 3.35 0.20 -4.74
CA PRO A 393 3.67 -1.22 -4.90
C PRO A 393 4.30 -1.86 -3.65
N PRO A 394 5.25 -1.23 -2.92
CA PRO A 394 5.75 -1.80 -1.67
C PRO A 394 4.66 -1.93 -0.62
N GLY A 395 3.83 -0.90 -0.45
CA GLY A 395 2.71 -0.93 0.49
C GLY A 395 1.67 -1.99 0.15
N GLN A 396 1.42 -2.29 -1.12
CA GLN A 396 0.57 -3.40 -1.52
C GLN A 396 1.09 -4.75 -0.98
N TRP A 397 2.40 -4.98 -1.02
CA TRP A 397 3.00 -6.20 -0.47
C TRP A 397 3.02 -6.23 1.06
N ILE A 398 3.11 -5.06 1.71
CA ILE A 398 2.91 -4.93 3.18
C ILE A 398 1.46 -5.25 3.54
N ASP A 399 0.51 -4.77 2.76
CA ASP A 399 -0.92 -5.01 2.92
C ASP A 399 -1.27 -6.51 2.81
N ILE A 400 -0.79 -7.18 1.75
CA ILE A 400 -0.91 -8.64 1.57
C ILE A 400 -0.30 -9.40 2.76
N ALA A 401 0.85 -8.96 3.26
CA ALA A 401 1.48 -9.61 4.41
C ALA A 401 0.69 -9.45 5.71
N GLN A 402 0.02 -8.30 5.92
CA GLN A 402 -0.86 -8.08 7.07
C GLN A 402 -2.06 -9.01 7.04
N GLU A 403 -2.68 -9.16 5.87
CA GLU A 403 -3.78 -10.10 5.68
C GLU A 403 -3.36 -11.52 6.04
N VAL A 404 -2.29 -12.00 5.42
CA VAL A 404 -1.83 -13.37 5.64
C VAL A 404 -1.42 -13.57 7.10
N ALA A 405 -0.76 -12.61 7.72
CA ALA A 405 -0.39 -12.67 9.14
C ALA A 405 -1.62 -12.76 10.06
N LEU A 406 -2.68 -12.02 9.76
CA LEU A 406 -3.94 -12.04 10.50
C LEU A 406 -4.64 -13.40 10.35
N ASP A 407 -4.77 -13.92 9.13
CA ASP A 407 -5.39 -15.23 8.87
C ASP A 407 -4.60 -16.39 9.51
N GLN A 408 -3.27 -16.33 9.49
CA GLN A 408 -2.42 -17.33 10.12
C GLN A 408 -2.38 -17.21 11.67
N GLY A 409 -2.91 -16.11 12.22
CA GLY A 409 -2.97 -15.88 13.67
C GLY A 409 -1.59 -15.74 14.31
N ASN A 410 -0.70 -15.03 13.62
CA ASN A 410 0.65 -14.74 14.11
C ASN A 410 0.62 -14.07 15.48
N SER A 411 1.62 -14.37 16.32
CA SER A 411 1.86 -13.62 17.55
C SER A 411 2.58 -12.29 17.28
N LEU A 412 2.52 -11.37 18.26
CA LEU A 412 3.25 -10.09 18.22
C LEU A 412 4.73 -10.22 17.80
N ALA A 413 5.44 -11.23 18.32
CA ALA A 413 6.84 -11.43 17.99
C ALA A 413 7.04 -11.96 16.56
N GLU A 414 6.13 -12.82 16.09
CA GLU A 414 6.13 -13.32 14.71
C GLU A 414 5.84 -12.18 13.73
N ASN A 415 4.84 -11.33 14.01
CA ASN A 415 4.55 -10.13 13.21
C ASN A 415 5.72 -9.16 13.19
N ALA A 416 6.31 -8.86 14.36
CA ALA A 416 7.47 -7.99 14.43
C ALA A 416 8.64 -8.48 13.55
N ARG A 417 8.91 -9.79 13.56
CA ARG A 417 9.95 -10.40 12.73
C ARG A 417 9.57 -10.35 11.24
N LEU A 418 8.35 -10.74 10.90
CA LEU A 418 7.85 -10.75 9.54
C LEU A 418 8.00 -9.38 8.88
N PHE A 419 7.45 -8.33 9.50
CA PHE A 419 7.48 -6.99 8.91
C PHE A 419 8.89 -6.37 8.92
N ALA A 420 9.76 -6.71 9.87
CA ALA A 420 11.15 -6.31 9.79
C ALA A 420 11.88 -6.95 8.59
N GLN A 421 11.69 -8.26 8.35
CA GLN A 421 12.31 -8.94 7.22
C GLN A 421 11.72 -8.48 5.88
N LEU A 422 10.40 -8.40 5.79
CA LEU A 422 9.68 -7.97 4.58
C LEU A 422 10.06 -6.55 4.18
N ASN A 423 9.94 -5.60 5.11
CA ASN A 423 10.15 -4.20 4.78
C ASN A 423 11.62 -3.93 4.42
N VAL A 424 12.58 -4.63 5.05
CA VAL A 424 14.00 -4.58 4.68
C VAL A 424 14.26 -5.17 3.30
N ALA A 425 13.63 -6.30 2.95
CA ALA A 425 13.74 -6.88 1.62
C ALA A 425 13.17 -5.94 0.54
N LEU A 426 12.02 -5.31 0.80
CA LEU A 426 11.44 -4.30 -0.08
C LEU A 426 12.36 -3.10 -0.25
N ALA A 427 12.94 -2.57 0.85
CA ALA A 427 13.85 -1.43 0.79
C ALA A 427 15.12 -1.75 -0.02
N ASP A 428 15.77 -2.88 0.26
CA ASP A 428 16.98 -3.29 -0.44
C ASP A 428 16.70 -3.62 -1.91
N ALA A 429 15.56 -4.23 -2.24
CA ALA A 429 15.12 -4.45 -3.61
C ALA A 429 14.91 -3.12 -4.35
N GLY A 430 14.31 -2.13 -3.69
CA GLY A 430 14.17 -0.77 -4.24
C GLY A 430 15.52 -0.13 -4.58
N ILE A 431 16.53 -0.31 -3.73
CA ILE A 431 17.90 0.17 -3.98
C ILE A 431 18.50 -0.54 -5.21
N VAL A 432 18.43 -1.88 -5.27
CA VAL A 432 18.96 -2.67 -6.40
C VAL A 432 18.28 -2.32 -7.72
N VAL A 433 16.95 -2.17 -7.71
CA VAL A 433 16.18 -1.83 -8.90
C VAL A 433 16.57 -0.44 -9.41
N TRP A 434 16.65 0.57 -8.53
CA TRP A 434 17.03 1.91 -8.95
C TRP A 434 18.50 1.98 -9.41
N ASP A 435 19.40 1.31 -8.71
CA ASP A 435 20.78 1.12 -9.17
C ASP A 435 20.84 0.55 -10.61
N THR A 436 20.10 -0.53 -10.86
CA THR A 436 20.02 -1.17 -12.18
C THR A 436 19.42 -0.25 -13.24
N LYS A 437 18.32 0.45 -12.92
CA LYS A 437 17.66 1.42 -13.81
C LYS A 437 18.61 2.49 -14.30
N PHE A 438 19.40 3.06 -13.40
CA PHE A 438 20.27 4.18 -13.70
C PHE A 438 21.65 3.74 -14.23
N GLU A 439 22.08 2.50 -13.99
CA GLU A 439 23.23 1.89 -14.67
C GLU A 439 22.95 1.67 -16.17
N PHE A 440 21.84 1.01 -16.51
CA PHE A 440 21.57 0.62 -17.91
C PHE A 440 20.80 1.67 -18.70
N ASN A 441 19.99 2.50 -18.02
CA ASN A 441 19.22 3.60 -18.61
C ASN A 441 18.42 3.18 -19.86
N GLN A 442 17.75 2.03 -19.78
CA GLN A 442 16.92 1.55 -20.87
C GLN A 442 15.65 2.38 -21.02
N GLN A 443 15.33 2.75 -22.26
CA GLN A 443 14.11 3.47 -22.60
C GLN A 443 12.84 2.63 -22.42
N ARG A 444 11.70 3.30 -22.26
CA ARG A 444 10.37 2.67 -22.14
C ARG A 444 9.91 2.04 -23.47
N PRO A 445 9.05 1.01 -23.43
CA PRO A 445 8.54 0.35 -24.64
C PRO A 445 7.89 1.30 -25.65
N TYR A 446 7.19 2.33 -25.15
CA TYR A 446 6.59 3.38 -25.98
C TYR A 446 7.56 3.92 -27.03
N ASN A 447 8.79 4.25 -26.65
CA ASN A 447 9.79 4.85 -27.54
C ASN A 447 10.15 3.88 -28.67
N SER A 448 10.34 2.60 -28.34
CA SER A 448 10.66 1.55 -29.30
C SER A 448 9.51 1.25 -30.28
N ILE A 449 8.26 1.49 -29.88
CA ILE A 449 7.05 1.25 -30.67
C ILE A 449 6.68 2.45 -31.54
N VAL A 450 6.80 3.66 -31.00
CA VAL A 450 6.26 4.90 -31.58
C VAL A 450 7.34 5.71 -32.29
N GLU A 451 8.46 5.95 -31.63
CA GLU A 451 9.46 6.93 -32.06
C GLU A 451 10.58 6.30 -32.91
N ASP A 452 10.99 5.08 -32.56
CA ASP A 452 12.13 4.44 -33.20
C ASP A 452 11.75 3.67 -34.48
N ASP A 453 12.61 3.77 -35.51
CA ASP A 453 12.51 2.99 -36.76
C ASP A 453 13.40 1.73 -36.67
N ILE A 454 13.06 0.83 -35.73
CA ILE A 454 13.82 -0.40 -35.46
C ILE A 454 13.45 -1.48 -36.47
N ALA A 455 14.43 -1.97 -37.22
CA ALA A 455 14.21 -3.04 -38.18
C ALA A 455 13.73 -4.33 -37.51
N GLY A 456 12.46 -4.68 -37.71
CA GLY A 456 11.83 -5.88 -37.14
C GLY A 456 10.69 -5.56 -36.17
N VAL A 457 10.63 -4.33 -35.65
CA VAL A 457 9.48 -3.80 -34.89
C VAL A 457 8.52 -3.13 -35.88
N THR A 458 7.22 -3.35 -35.67
CA THR A 458 6.16 -2.66 -36.40
C THR A 458 5.89 -1.32 -35.73
N ASN A 459 6.34 -0.23 -36.37
CA ASN A 459 6.09 1.12 -35.87
C ASN A 459 4.58 1.43 -35.85
N ASP A 460 4.07 1.83 -34.68
CA ASP A 460 2.68 2.22 -34.46
C ASP A 460 2.62 3.61 -33.82
N PRO A 461 2.46 4.69 -34.61
CA PRO A 461 2.49 6.05 -34.10
C PRO A 461 1.26 6.45 -33.28
N GLU A 462 0.23 5.60 -33.23
CA GLU A 462 -1.00 5.82 -32.44
C GLU A 462 -1.00 4.97 -31.15
N PHE A 463 0.08 4.23 -30.86
CA PHE A 463 0.17 3.42 -29.64
C PHE A 463 0.20 4.31 -28.39
N GLU A 464 -0.72 4.05 -27.48
CA GLU A 464 -0.69 4.55 -26.10
C GLU A 464 -0.65 3.35 -25.16
N PRO A 465 0.21 3.32 -24.14
CA PRO A 465 0.18 2.25 -23.14
C PRO A 465 -1.13 2.29 -22.35
N LEU A 466 -1.58 1.12 -21.87
CA LEU A 466 -2.77 1.03 -21.02
C LEU A 466 -2.57 1.86 -19.74
N LEU A 467 -1.46 1.65 -19.04
CA LEU A 467 -1.10 2.37 -17.83
C LEU A 467 -0.26 3.62 -18.14
N ASN A 468 -0.31 4.60 -17.25
CA ASN A 468 0.54 5.77 -17.34
C ASN A 468 2.00 5.35 -17.16
N THR A 469 2.89 5.83 -18.04
CA THR A 469 4.32 5.48 -17.99
C THR A 469 5.02 6.25 -16.87
N PRO A 470 5.61 5.56 -15.86
CA PRO A 470 6.32 6.25 -14.78
C PRO A 470 7.63 6.92 -15.24
N PRO A 471 8.05 8.04 -14.64
CA PRO A 471 9.17 8.88 -15.10
C PRO A 471 10.55 8.37 -14.66
N PHE A 472 10.87 7.11 -14.98
CA PHE A 472 12.15 6.46 -14.73
C PHE A 472 12.40 5.34 -15.77
N PRO A 473 13.66 4.89 -15.97
CA PRO A 473 14.01 3.86 -16.94
C PRO A 473 13.19 2.58 -16.85
N ASP A 474 13.10 1.87 -17.97
CA ASP A 474 12.41 0.58 -18.07
C ASP A 474 13.13 -0.50 -17.25
N TYR A 475 14.36 -0.82 -17.62
CA TYR A 475 15.07 -2.00 -17.13
C TYR A 475 15.80 -1.74 -15.81
N ILE A 476 15.51 -2.42 -14.70
CA ILE A 476 14.51 -3.50 -14.50
C ILE A 476 13.21 -2.98 -13.86
N SER A 477 12.10 -3.71 -13.97
CA SER A 477 10.78 -3.32 -13.46
C SER A 477 10.75 -3.11 -11.92
N GLY A 478 10.12 -2.03 -11.46
CA GLY A 478 9.96 -1.72 -10.01
C GLY A 478 9.11 -2.75 -9.29
N HIS A 479 7.84 -2.86 -9.73
CA HIS A 479 6.86 -3.83 -9.25
C HIS A 479 7.42 -5.24 -9.12
N SER A 480 7.97 -5.77 -10.21
CA SER A 480 8.54 -7.12 -10.26
C SER A 480 9.64 -7.36 -9.22
N GLY A 481 10.49 -6.36 -8.93
CA GLY A 481 11.56 -6.46 -7.95
C GLY A 481 11.03 -6.45 -6.52
N PHE A 482 10.07 -5.58 -6.21
CA PHE A 482 9.38 -5.59 -4.92
C PHE A 482 8.60 -6.90 -4.71
N ALA A 483 7.91 -7.37 -5.75
CA ALA A 483 7.13 -8.59 -5.74
C ALA A 483 7.97 -9.84 -5.45
N GLY A 484 9.09 -10.01 -6.18
CA GLY A 484 9.99 -11.14 -5.93
C GLY A 484 10.59 -11.09 -4.52
N ALA A 485 10.98 -9.90 -4.04
CA ALA A 485 11.53 -9.75 -2.70
C ALA A 485 10.51 -10.11 -1.61
N ALA A 486 9.28 -9.60 -1.73
CA ALA A 486 8.19 -9.90 -0.82
C ALA A 486 7.82 -11.38 -0.85
N ALA A 487 7.60 -11.95 -2.04
CA ALA A 487 7.24 -13.36 -2.19
C ALA A 487 8.28 -14.29 -1.58
N SER A 488 9.57 -14.02 -1.79
CA SER A 488 10.65 -14.82 -1.20
C SER A 488 10.69 -14.76 0.33
N VAL A 489 10.43 -13.59 0.94
CA VAL A 489 10.34 -13.47 2.41
C VAL A 489 9.11 -14.20 2.94
N LEU A 490 7.94 -13.99 2.31
CA LEU A 490 6.68 -14.61 2.73
C LEU A 490 6.71 -16.14 2.60
N GLU A 491 7.26 -16.64 1.49
CA GLU A 491 7.52 -18.07 1.29
C GLU A 491 8.46 -18.64 2.35
N ASN A 492 9.53 -17.94 2.72
CA ASN A 492 10.43 -18.40 3.78
C ASN A 492 9.74 -18.42 5.15
N PHE A 493 8.93 -17.41 5.44
CA PHE A 493 8.30 -17.22 6.74
C PHE A 493 7.14 -18.19 6.98
N PHE A 494 6.21 -18.29 6.02
CA PHE A 494 5.00 -19.11 6.14
C PHE A 494 5.15 -20.52 5.54
N GLY A 495 6.10 -20.71 4.62
CA GLY A 495 6.32 -21.99 3.93
C GLY A 495 5.48 -22.18 2.67
N GLU A 496 5.30 -23.44 2.29
CA GLU A 496 4.44 -23.89 1.19
C GLU A 496 3.01 -24.15 1.72
N ASP A 497 1.99 -24.11 0.84
CA ASP A 497 0.56 -24.37 1.14
C ASP A 497 -0.25 -23.23 1.81
N VAL A 498 0.12 -21.96 1.62
CA VAL A 498 -0.75 -20.82 2.00
C VAL A 498 -1.71 -20.51 0.86
N THR A 499 -3.02 -20.43 1.12
CA THR A 499 -3.98 -19.83 0.18
C THR A 499 -4.41 -18.49 0.74
N PHE A 500 -4.38 -17.45 -0.07
CA PHE A 500 -4.80 -16.12 0.36
C PHE A 500 -5.54 -15.39 -0.75
N GLU A 501 -6.28 -14.38 -0.35
CA GLU A 501 -7.08 -13.53 -1.22
C GLU A 501 -6.57 -12.09 -1.09
N VAL A 502 -6.56 -11.36 -2.19
CA VAL A 502 -6.04 -9.98 -2.26
C VAL A 502 -7.10 -9.10 -2.87
N ALA A 503 -7.48 -8.03 -2.17
CA ALA A 503 -8.25 -6.93 -2.72
C ALA A 503 -7.31 -5.90 -3.36
N SER A 504 -7.79 -5.14 -4.34
CA SER A 504 -7.02 -4.03 -4.90
C SER A 504 -7.67 -2.70 -4.61
N GLN A 505 -6.89 -1.80 -3.98
CA GLN A 505 -7.28 -0.42 -3.82
C GLN A 505 -7.59 0.24 -5.17
N GLU A 506 -6.96 -0.17 -6.27
CA GLU A 506 -7.19 0.39 -7.61
C GLU A 506 -8.48 -0.12 -8.26
N LEU A 507 -9.04 -1.24 -7.77
CA LEU A 507 -10.25 -1.87 -8.29
C LEU A 507 -11.21 -2.25 -7.15
N PRO A 508 -12.00 -1.29 -6.62
CA PRO A 508 -12.89 -1.52 -5.50
C PRO A 508 -13.83 -2.71 -5.73
N GLY A 509 -13.89 -3.61 -4.76
CA GLY A 509 -14.69 -4.84 -4.81
C GLY A 509 -14.16 -5.97 -5.70
N VAL A 510 -12.99 -5.80 -6.35
CA VAL A 510 -12.31 -6.86 -7.09
C VAL A 510 -11.32 -7.58 -6.17
N THR A 511 -11.37 -8.91 -6.19
CA THR A 511 -10.49 -9.78 -5.39
C THR A 511 -9.85 -10.84 -6.27
N ARG A 512 -8.58 -11.16 -6.02
CA ARG A 512 -7.84 -12.25 -6.65
C ARG A 512 -7.43 -13.28 -5.61
N ILE A 513 -7.45 -14.56 -5.99
CA ILE A 513 -7.17 -15.69 -5.09
C ILE A 513 -5.89 -16.38 -5.57
N PHE A 514 -4.96 -16.59 -4.65
CA PHE A 514 -3.69 -17.27 -4.91
C PHE A 514 -3.63 -18.54 -4.07
N ASP A 515 -3.65 -19.70 -4.74
CA ASP A 515 -3.68 -21.03 -4.11
C ASP A 515 -2.48 -21.92 -4.51
N GLY A 516 -1.53 -21.36 -5.27
CA GLY A 516 -0.36 -22.04 -5.77
C GLY A 516 -0.60 -22.87 -7.02
N ASN A 517 -1.81 -22.83 -7.62
CA ASN A 517 -2.19 -23.54 -8.85
C ASN A 517 -1.80 -25.04 -8.89
N GLY A 518 -1.62 -25.66 -7.72
CA GLY A 518 -1.25 -27.07 -7.52
C GLY A 518 0.22 -27.44 -7.75
N ASP A 519 1.07 -26.57 -8.29
CA ASP A 519 2.47 -26.87 -8.62
C ASP A 519 3.47 -25.71 -8.31
N GLN A 520 3.01 -24.54 -7.84
CA GLN A 520 3.83 -23.38 -7.49
C GLN A 520 3.50 -22.85 -6.07
N ASN A 521 4.39 -22.06 -5.48
CA ASN A 521 4.10 -21.34 -4.25
C ASN A 521 3.12 -20.19 -4.55
N SER A 522 2.12 -19.97 -3.69
CA SER A 522 1.08 -18.96 -3.89
C SER A 522 1.60 -17.52 -3.82
N PHE A 523 2.63 -17.24 -3.04
CA PHE A 523 3.26 -15.91 -3.03
C PHE A 523 4.02 -15.66 -4.33
N GLN A 524 4.68 -16.68 -4.87
CA GLN A 524 5.34 -16.60 -6.17
C GLN A 524 4.33 -16.46 -7.31
N GLU A 525 3.18 -17.14 -7.21
CA GLU A 525 2.06 -16.93 -8.14
C GLU A 525 1.62 -15.47 -8.18
N ALA A 526 1.38 -14.86 -7.00
CA ALA A 526 1.02 -13.45 -6.91
C ALA A 526 2.12 -12.54 -7.49
N ALA A 527 3.40 -12.83 -7.20
CA ALA A 527 4.52 -12.04 -7.70
C ALA A 527 4.72 -12.16 -9.22
N GLU A 528 4.48 -13.33 -9.79
CA GLU A 528 4.48 -13.53 -11.24
C GLU A 528 3.35 -12.75 -11.92
N GLU A 529 2.16 -12.72 -11.29
CA GLU A 529 1.03 -11.96 -11.79
C GLU A 529 1.26 -10.43 -11.72
N ASP A 530 1.77 -9.93 -10.59
CA ASP A 530 2.23 -8.54 -10.43
C ASP A 530 3.27 -8.19 -11.50
N SER A 531 4.28 -9.05 -11.67
CA SER A 531 5.35 -8.84 -12.62
C SER A 531 4.85 -8.75 -14.07
N VAL A 532 3.99 -9.68 -14.51
CA VAL A 532 3.46 -9.66 -15.88
C VAL A 532 2.43 -8.55 -16.12
N SER A 533 1.79 -8.03 -15.07
CA SER A 533 0.85 -6.90 -15.15
C SER A 533 1.44 -5.71 -15.89
N ARG A 534 2.77 -5.51 -15.78
CA ARG A 534 3.48 -4.38 -16.36
C ARG A 534 3.69 -4.49 -17.87
N VAL A 535 3.72 -5.71 -18.39
CA VAL A 535 3.69 -6.00 -19.84
C VAL A 535 2.30 -5.72 -20.39
N TYR A 536 1.25 -6.19 -19.69
CA TYR A 536 -0.15 -5.92 -20.05
C TYR A 536 -0.50 -4.43 -19.95
N GLY A 537 0.13 -3.71 -19.02
CA GLY A 537 0.04 -2.27 -18.85
C GLY A 537 0.76 -1.46 -19.93
N GLY A 538 1.61 -2.09 -20.75
CA GLY A 538 2.30 -1.43 -21.87
C GLY A 538 3.57 -0.66 -21.50
N ILE A 539 4.09 -0.83 -20.29
CA ILE A 539 5.09 0.06 -19.70
C ILE A 539 6.42 -0.61 -19.37
N HIS A 540 6.50 -1.94 -19.45
CA HIS A 540 7.75 -2.70 -19.28
C HIS A 540 7.92 -3.78 -20.36
N LEU A 541 9.15 -4.03 -20.79
CA LEU A 541 9.51 -5.17 -21.66
C LEU A 541 9.52 -6.48 -20.85
N ARG A 542 9.36 -7.63 -21.55
CA ARG A 542 9.35 -8.97 -20.92
C ARG A 542 10.63 -9.25 -20.13
N SER A 543 11.78 -9.05 -20.74
CA SER A 543 13.09 -9.17 -20.08
C SER A 543 13.20 -8.31 -18.81
N SER A 544 12.67 -7.08 -18.84
CA SER A 544 12.67 -6.17 -17.69
C SER A 544 11.88 -6.71 -16.50
N VAL A 545 10.76 -7.41 -16.74
CA VAL A 545 9.94 -7.97 -15.66
C VAL A 545 10.49 -9.31 -15.15
N GLU A 546 11.03 -10.15 -16.04
CA GLU A 546 11.62 -11.46 -15.68
C GLU A 546 12.92 -11.31 -14.88
N ASP A 547 13.86 -10.50 -15.37
CA ASP A 547 15.13 -10.26 -14.68
C ASP A 547 14.90 -9.57 -13.34
N SER A 548 13.90 -8.68 -13.25
CA SER A 548 13.57 -8.02 -11.99
C SER A 548 12.96 -8.97 -10.97
N LEU A 549 12.04 -9.84 -11.40
CA LEU A 549 11.43 -10.82 -10.50
C LEU A 549 12.51 -11.77 -9.93
N ALA A 550 13.45 -12.21 -10.77
CA ALA A 550 14.60 -12.99 -10.32
C ALA A 550 15.50 -12.20 -9.35
N THR A 551 15.81 -10.94 -9.67
CA THR A 551 16.61 -10.04 -8.81
C THR A 551 15.95 -9.83 -7.44
N GLY A 552 14.64 -9.56 -7.44
CA GLY A 552 13.84 -9.41 -6.22
C GLY A 552 13.87 -10.69 -5.39
N ASN A 553 13.68 -11.85 -6.02
CA ASN A 553 13.76 -13.14 -5.34
C ASN A 553 15.11 -13.37 -4.67
N ASP A 554 16.22 -13.07 -5.37
CA ASP A 554 17.57 -13.21 -4.81
C ASP A 554 17.78 -12.29 -3.59
N VAL A 555 17.31 -11.04 -3.64
CA VAL A 555 17.36 -10.10 -2.51
C VAL A 555 16.51 -10.60 -1.34
N GLY A 556 15.25 -10.97 -1.60
CA GLY A 556 14.33 -11.46 -0.57
C GLY A 556 14.85 -12.73 0.12
N GLN A 557 15.40 -13.67 -0.65
CA GLN A 557 16.04 -14.86 -0.11
C GLN A 557 17.25 -14.49 0.76
N TYR A 558 18.12 -13.59 0.29
CA TYR A 558 19.27 -13.15 1.08
C TYR A 558 18.83 -12.55 2.41
N VAL A 559 17.82 -11.68 2.42
CA VAL A 559 17.29 -11.07 3.65
C VAL A 559 16.71 -12.14 4.56
N ALA A 560 15.87 -13.05 4.06
CA ALA A 560 15.28 -14.12 4.87
C ALA A 560 16.35 -15.01 5.54
N GLU A 561 17.47 -15.27 4.86
CA GLU A 561 18.55 -16.14 5.34
C GLU A 561 19.59 -15.44 6.23
N ASN A 562 19.76 -14.13 6.12
CA ASN A 562 20.88 -13.40 6.76
C ASN A 562 20.44 -12.26 7.70
N PHE A 563 19.22 -11.75 7.54
CA PHE A 563 18.68 -10.68 8.36
C PHE A 563 17.84 -11.26 9.50
N LEU A 564 18.25 -10.99 10.75
CA LEU A 564 17.59 -11.49 11.97
C LEU A 564 17.53 -13.03 12.07
N ALA A 565 18.44 -13.72 11.36
CA ALA A 565 18.53 -15.18 11.28
C ALA A 565 19.40 -15.83 12.37
#